data_AF-A0A3B0VZT3-F1
#
_entry.id   AF-A0A3B0VZT3-F1
#
_cell.length_a   1.000
_cell.length_b   1.000
_cell.length_c   1.000
_cell.angle_alpha   90.00
_cell.angle_beta   90.00
_cell.angle_gamma   90.00
#
_symmetry.space_group_name_H-M   'P 1'
#
loop_
_entity.id
_entity.type
_entity.pdbx_description
1 polymer ?
#
loop_
_entity_poly.entity_id
_entity_poly.type
_entity_poly.pdbx_seq_one_letter_code
_entity_poly.pdbx_strand_id
1 'polypeptide(L)'
;MSYHFSKIVEKSFNETLDLVVQELKEEGFGVLSNIDVQAALKKHGVDFRQYRILGACNPHFAHQALLAEPHIGTMLPCNVVVREMEDGG
;
A
#
# COMPACT_ATOMS: atom_id res chain seq x y z
N MET A 1 0.50 -13.90 16.26
CA MET A 1 1.61 -13.13 15.68
C MET A 1 1.04 -12.23 14.60
N SER A 2 1.25 -10.92 14.69
CA SER A 2 0.90 -10.00 13.61
C SER A 2 2.08 -9.93 12.63
N TYR A 3 1.82 -10.04 11.33
CA TYR A 3 2.82 -9.85 10.27
C TYR A 3 2.74 -8.46 9.63
N HIS A 4 1.83 -7.62 10.11
CA HIS A 4 1.60 -6.28 9.60
C HIS A 4 1.40 -5.28 10.74
N PHE A 5 1.53 -4.01 10.40
CA PHE A 5 1.05 -2.89 11.22
C PHE A 5 -0.20 -2.32 10.54
N SER A 6 -1.21 -1.93 11.34
CA SER A 6 -2.46 -1.40 10.81
C SER A 6 -3.02 -0.33 11.73
N LYS A 7 -3.73 0.62 11.14
CA LYS A 7 -4.50 1.65 11.82
C LYS A 7 -5.85 1.79 11.11
N ILE A 8 -6.93 1.84 11.89
CA ILE A 8 -8.26 2.17 11.39
C ILE A 8 -8.41 3.69 11.43
N VAL A 9 -9.02 4.27 10.40
CA VAL A 9 -9.25 5.71 10.27
C VAL A 9 -10.71 5.97 9.93
N GLU A 10 -11.29 7.01 10.52
CA GLU A 10 -12.68 7.42 10.26
C GLU A 10 -12.72 8.43 9.10
N LYS A 11 -12.42 7.95 7.89
CA LYS A 11 -12.39 8.74 6.65
C LYS A 11 -12.88 7.89 5.49
N SER A 12 -13.38 8.52 4.42
CA SER A 12 -13.74 7.75 3.23
C SER A 12 -12.50 7.07 2.62
N PHE A 13 -12.73 6.03 1.83
CA PHE A 13 -11.66 5.29 1.17
C PHE A 13 -10.75 6.21 0.32
N ASN A 14 -11.35 7.10 -0.47
CA ASN A 14 -10.60 8.02 -1.34
C ASN A 14 -9.81 9.06 -0.53
N GLU A 15 -10.41 9.65 0.51
CA GLU A 15 -9.69 10.58 1.39
C GLU A 15 -8.52 9.89 2.11
N THR A 16 -8.72 8.65 2.53
CA THR A 16 -7.66 7.84 3.15
C THR A 16 -6.55 7.55 2.17
N LEU A 17 -6.88 7.22 0.92
CA LEU A 17 -5.90 6.95 -0.13
C LEU A 17 -5.07 8.20 -0.42
N ASP A 18 -5.71 9.35 -0.62
CA ASP A 18 -5.03 10.62 -0.89
C ASP A 18 -4.15 11.04 0.28
N LEU A 19 -4.65 10.91 1.52
CA LEU A 19 -3.88 11.19 2.73
C LEU A 19 -2.65 10.29 2.83
N VAL A 20 -2.80 8.97 2.62
CA VAL A 20 -1.67 8.03 2.66
C VAL A 20 -0.60 8.41 1.63
N VAL A 21 -1.00 8.74 0.40
CA VAL A 21 -0.06 9.16 -0.65
C VAL A 21 0.66 10.46 -0.27
N GLN A 22 -0.05 11.42 0.31
CA GLN A 22 0.52 12.69 0.77
C GLN A 22 1.54 12.46 1.90
N GLU A 23 1.16 11.74 2.95
CA GLU A 23 2.02 11.47 4.12
C GLU A 23 3.28 10.68 3.71
N LEU A 24 3.14 9.69 2.82
CA LEU A 24 4.29 8.97 2.25
C LEU A 24 5.25 9.94 1.56
N LYS A 25 4.73 10.89 0.78
CA LYS A 25 5.53 11.89 0.07
C LYS A 25 6.24 12.85 1.03
N GLU A 26 5.58 13.28 2.09
CA GLU A 26 6.17 14.15 3.12
C GLU A 26 7.36 13.47 3.82
N GLU A 27 7.28 12.15 4.03
CA GLU A 27 8.37 11.32 4.56
C GLU A 27 9.40 10.85 3.50
N GLY A 28 9.31 11.38 2.27
CA GLY A 28 10.27 11.11 1.19
C GLY A 28 10.07 9.77 0.47
N PHE A 29 8.92 9.12 0.63
CA PHE A 29 8.53 7.95 -0.16
C PHE A 29 7.76 8.36 -1.42
N GLY A 30 8.14 7.78 -2.56
CA GLY A 30 7.36 7.84 -3.79
C GLY A 30 6.46 6.62 -3.95
N VAL A 31 5.29 6.78 -4.58
CA VAL A 31 4.42 5.67 -4.97
C VAL A 31 4.80 5.19 -6.37
N LEU A 32 5.38 4.00 -6.46
CA LEU A 32 5.84 3.38 -7.70
C LEU A 32 4.75 2.53 -8.38
N SER A 33 3.82 1.99 -7.59
CA SER A 33 2.71 1.19 -8.08
C SER A 33 1.43 1.49 -7.32
N ASN A 34 0.31 1.40 -8.02
CA ASN A 34 -1.03 1.57 -7.47
C ASN A 34 -1.92 0.48 -8.08
N ILE A 35 -2.16 -0.58 -7.30
CA ILE A 35 -2.87 -1.77 -7.75
C ILE A 35 -4.29 -1.73 -7.22
N ASP A 36 -5.24 -1.64 -8.14
CA ASP A 36 -6.68 -1.74 -7.88
C ASP A 36 -7.10 -3.21 -7.79
N VAL A 37 -7.17 -3.76 -6.58
CA VAL A 37 -7.52 -5.17 -6.38
C VAL A 37 -9.00 -5.40 -6.68
N GLN A 38 -9.87 -4.45 -6.31
CA GLN A 38 -11.30 -4.52 -6.62
C GLN A 38 -11.51 -4.59 -8.13
N ALA A 39 -10.93 -3.65 -8.89
CA ALA A 39 -11.08 -3.63 -10.33
C ALA A 39 -10.44 -4.86 -11.00
N ALA A 40 -9.32 -5.37 -10.48
CA ALA A 40 -8.69 -6.59 -10.99
C ALA A 40 -9.59 -7.81 -10.79
N LEU A 41 -10.13 -8.02 -9.58
CA LEU A 41 -11.02 -9.15 -9.28
C LEU A 41 -12.36 -9.06 -10.00
N LYS A 42 -12.90 -7.86 -10.20
CA LYS A 42 -14.13 -7.63 -10.96
C LYS A 42 -14.03 -8.14 -12.41
N LYS A 43 -12.84 -8.10 -13.03
CA LYS A 43 -12.60 -8.67 -14.37
C LYS A 43 -12.76 -10.20 -14.40
N HIS A 44 -12.69 -10.85 -13.24
CA HIS A 44 -12.91 -12.28 -13.07
C HIS A 44 -14.30 -12.60 -12.50
N GLY A 45 -15.22 -11.62 -12.47
CA GLY A 45 -16.59 -11.80 -11.98
C GLY A 45 -16.71 -11.89 -10.46
N VAL A 46 -15.66 -11.53 -9.71
CA VAL A 46 -15.68 -11.51 -8.25
C VAL A 46 -15.96 -10.09 -7.77
N ASP A 47 -17.04 -9.92 -7.00
CA ASP A 47 -17.31 -8.66 -6.31
C ASP A 47 -16.47 -8.61 -5.02
N PHE A 48 -15.83 -7.46 -4.78
CA PHE A 48 -14.90 -7.29 -3.69
C PHE A 48 -14.98 -5.86 -3.17
N ARG A 49 -14.77 -5.67 -1.87
CA ARG A 49 -14.72 -4.35 -1.24
C ARG A 49 -13.59 -3.48 -1.81
N GLN A 50 -13.63 -2.17 -1.58
CA GLN A 50 -12.54 -1.30 -2.03
C GLN A 50 -11.23 -1.74 -1.38
N TYR A 51 -10.23 -2.01 -2.22
CA TYR A 51 -8.95 -2.57 -1.78
C TYR A 51 -7.85 -2.10 -2.72
N ARG A 52 -6.90 -1.35 -2.18
CA ARG A 52 -5.75 -0.80 -2.89
C ARG A 52 -4.44 -1.25 -2.27
N ILE A 53 -3.50 -1.64 -3.12
CA ILE A 53 -2.10 -1.89 -2.73
C ILE A 53 -1.24 -0.81 -3.39
N LEU A 54 -0.58 0.00 -2.58
CA LEU A 54 0.40 0.98 -3.01
C LEU A 54 1.81 0.42 -2.79
N GLY A 55 2.65 0.49 -3.82
CA GLY A 55 4.08 0.22 -3.69
C GLY A 55 4.84 1.50 -3.38
N ALA A 56 5.15 1.75 -2.11
CA ALA A 56 5.91 2.90 -1.66
C ALA A 56 7.41 2.62 -1.63
N CYS A 57 8.23 3.57 -2.04
CA CYS A 57 9.69 3.42 -2.03
C CYS A 57 10.39 4.74 -1.71
N ASN A 58 11.31 4.70 -0.75
CA ASN A 58 12.30 5.73 -0.54
C ASN A 58 13.63 5.23 -1.15
N PRO A 59 14.17 5.89 -2.20
CA PRO A 59 15.37 5.41 -2.90
C PRO A 59 16.61 5.29 -2.01
N HIS A 60 16.74 6.14 -0.99
CA HIS A 60 17.89 6.10 -0.09
C HIS A 60 17.87 4.81 0.75
N PHE A 61 16.72 4.48 1.34
CA PHE A 61 16.56 3.25 2.11
C PHE A 61 16.60 2.00 1.24
N ALA A 62 15.98 2.03 0.05
CA ALA A 62 16.02 0.90 -0.88
C ALA A 62 17.47 0.57 -1.30
N HIS A 63 18.28 1.59 -1.60
CA HIS A 63 19.68 1.40 -1.93
C HIS A 63 20.48 0.82 -0.76
N GLN A 64 20.30 1.34 0.46
CA GLN A 64 20.94 0.79 1.66
C GLN A 64 20.56 -0.67 1.90
N ALA A 65 19.28 -1.02 1.76
CA ALA A 65 18.81 -2.39 1.93
C ALA A 65 19.42 -3.34 0.88
N LEU A 66 19.48 -2.93 -0.39
CA LEU A 66 20.07 -3.73 -1.47
C LEU A 66 21.58 -3.97 -1.29
N LEU A 67 22.30 -3.01 -0.69
CA LEU A 67 23.71 -3.18 -0.35
C LEU A 67 23.91 -4.16 0.82
N ALA A 68 22.97 -4.22 1.76
CA ALA A 68 23.04 -5.10 2.92
C ALA A 68 22.60 -6.55 2.60
N GLU A 69 21.57 -6.70 1.76
CA GLU A 69 21.01 -7.99 1.35
C GLU A 69 20.58 -7.93 -0.13
N PRO A 70 21.35 -8.51 -1.07
CA PRO A 70 21.05 -8.47 -2.49
C PRO A 70 19.69 -9.04 -2.89
N HIS A 71 19.14 -9.99 -2.12
CA HIS A 71 17.86 -10.63 -2.41
C HIS A 71 16.64 -9.90 -1.80
N ILE A 72 16.86 -8.80 -1.06
CA ILE A 72 15.78 -8.05 -0.40
C ILE A 72 14.78 -7.45 -1.40
N GLY A 73 15.16 -7.34 -2.69
CA GLY A 73 14.27 -6.90 -3.77
C GLY A 73 12.97 -7.70 -3.89
N THR A 74 12.94 -8.94 -3.40
CA THR A 74 11.70 -9.76 -3.32
C THR A 74 10.65 -9.22 -2.34
N MET A 75 11.07 -8.33 -1.43
CA MET A 75 10.23 -7.66 -0.44
C MET A 75 10.00 -6.18 -0.76
N LEU A 76 10.54 -5.68 -1.88
CA LEU A 76 10.37 -4.31 -2.35
C LEU A 76 9.33 -4.25 -3.49
N PRO A 77 8.62 -3.12 -3.65
CA PRO A 77 8.58 -1.93 -2.78
C PRO A 77 7.82 -2.20 -1.46
N CYS A 78 7.87 -1.24 -0.53
CA CYS A 78 7.11 -1.32 0.71
C CYS A 78 5.61 -1.25 0.41
N ASN A 79 4.90 -2.36 0.63
CA ASN A 79 3.46 -2.42 0.39
C ASN A 79 2.69 -1.67 1.48
N VAL A 80 1.85 -0.72 1.06
CA VAL A 80 0.86 -0.05 1.92
C VAL A 80 -0.53 -0.39 1.39
N VAL A 81 -1.38 -0.92 2.26
CA VAL A 81 -2.73 -1.37 1.89
C VAL A 81 -3.77 -0.41 2.45
N VAL A 82 -4.64 0.10 1.58
CA VAL A 82 -5.86 0.81 1.95
C VAL A 82 -7.03 -0.07 1.59
N ARG A 83 -7.89 -0.40 2.54
CA ARG A 83 -9.06 -1.26 2.32
C ARG A 83 -10.22 -0.80 3.17
N GLU A 84 -11.42 -0.96 2.65
CA GLU A 84 -12.63 -0.89 3.48
C GLU A 84 -12.63 -2.04 4.50
N MET A 85 -13.26 -1.77 5.64
CA MET A 85 -13.60 -2.80 6.60
C MET A 85 -14.93 -3.47 6.22
N GLU A 86 -15.16 -4.70 6.71
CA GLU A 86 -16.37 -5.47 6.39
C GLU A 86 -17.65 -4.86 6.97
N ASP A 87 -17.52 -3.99 7.97
CA ASP A 87 -18.59 -3.21 8.60
C ASP A 87 -18.83 -1.83 7.94
N GLY A 88 -18.16 -1.52 6.82
CA GLY A 88 -18.38 -0.29 6.05
C GLY A 88 -17.69 0.96 6.60
N GLY A 89 -16.75 0.78 7.53
CA GLY A 89 -15.79 1.81 7.96
C GLY A 89 -14.64 2.00 6.98
#